data_AF-A0AAD2CXH2-F1
#
_entry.id   AF-A0AAD2CXH2-F1
#
_cell.length_a   1.000
_cell.length_b   1.000
_cell.length_c   1.000
_cell.angle_alpha   90.00
_cell.angle_beta   90.00
_cell.angle_gamma   90.00
#
_symmetry.space_group_name_H-M   'P 1'
#
loop_
_entity.id
_entity.type
_entity.pdbx_description
1 polymer ?
#
loop_
_entity_poly.entity_id
_entity_poly.type
_entity_poly.pdbx_seq_one_letter_code
_entity_poly.pdbx_strand_id
1 'polypeptide(L)'
;MMIAKQQTIVAALFATLFVAHASGNLLSAEPEGYIDCPLCANETFGVYTYGTFIADSGVVSCQEAFDTDIRLPPENCTAWQSRGEDVCRCAAEPPENHDCKLCDDGGSLPEGALAAIPGTFCAQLQVDATRDFQDRCPIWQQTMGNYCGCNNTYDASICRICTEGYKFDPAKVVDGLDNSTISCGRLEFSANLASGDFGCREYQFIFESQCCEKIEEALPDISGTTGASVMMIGSVVVAAFGVLNMLL
;
A
#
# COMPACT_ATOMS: atom_id res chain seq x y z
N MET A 1 45.47 70.05 -27.67
CA MET A 1 46.44 71.13 -27.40
C MET A 1 46.57 71.22 -25.88
N MET A 2 47.59 70.55 -25.31
CA MET A 2 48.77 71.19 -24.69
C MET A 2 48.38 72.19 -23.58
N ILE A 3 48.80 72.15 -22.31
CA ILE A 3 50.02 71.64 -21.65
C ILE A 3 49.82 71.81 -20.12
N ALA A 4 50.25 70.81 -19.31
CA ALA A 4 50.92 70.86 -17.98
C ALA A 4 50.26 71.60 -16.78
N LYS A 5 50.62 71.43 -15.50
CA LYS A 5 51.79 70.92 -14.74
C LYS A 5 51.30 70.78 -13.27
N GLN A 6 51.37 69.63 -12.60
CA GLN A 6 52.44 69.16 -11.69
C GLN A 6 52.73 70.05 -10.45
N GLN A 7 52.49 69.51 -9.24
CA GLN A 7 53.27 69.62 -7.98
C GLN A 7 52.56 68.75 -6.90
N THR A 8 53.06 67.67 -6.27
CA THR A 8 54.33 67.25 -5.65
C THR A 8 54.36 67.45 -4.11
N ILE A 9 54.16 66.33 -3.36
CA ILE A 9 54.79 65.89 -2.07
C ILE A 9 54.40 66.69 -0.79
N VAL A 10 54.05 66.11 0.37
CA VAL A 10 54.87 65.48 1.47
C VAL A 10 53.88 64.75 2.42
N ALA A 11 53.93 63.43 2.57
CA ALA A 11 54.57 62.63 3.64
C ALA A 11 54.14 62.90 5.11
N ALA A 12 53.40 61.94 5.69
CA ALA A 12 53.47 61.53 7.11
C ALA A 12 52.78 60.14 7.21
N LEU A 13 53.50 59.01 7.12
CA LEU A 13 54.16 58.33 8.25
C LEU A 13 53.24 58.19 9.47
N PHE A 14 52.39 57.16 9.46
CA PHE A 14 52.08 56.40 10.68
C PHE A 14 52.07 54.92 10.34
N ALA A 15 53.12 54.26 10.85
CA ALA A 15 53.20 52.83 10.95
C ALA A 15 52.22 52.37 12.03
N THR A 16 51.27 51.52 11.66
CA THR A 16 50.66 50.58 12.60
C THR A 16 50.49 49.24 11.90
N LEU A 17 51.45 48.38 12.25
CA LEU A 17 51.44 46.96 12.02
C LEU A 17 50.29 46.36 12.84
N PHE A 18 49.22 45.92 12.19
CA PHE A 18 48.30 44.93 12.76
C PHE A 18 48.07 43.83 11.72
N VAL A 19 48.81 42.74 11.89
CA VAL A 19 48.46 41.45 11.31
C VAL A 19 47.30 40.92 12.13
N ALA A 20 46.08 41.11 11.64
CA ALA A 20 44.93 40.32 12.07
C ALA A 20 44.55 39.42 10.89
N HIS A 21 44.81 38.12 11.04
CA HIS A 21 44.13 37.09 10.25
C HIS A 21 42.66 37.13 10.65
N ALA A 22 41.88 37.95 9.96
CA ALA A 22 40.43 37.82 9.95
C ALA A 22 40.07 37.01 8.71
N SER A 23 39.98 35.70 8.89
CA SER A 23 39.20 34.81 8.02
C SER A 23 37.75 35.27 8.10
N GLY A 24 37.43 36.33 7.35
CA GLY A 24 36.08 36.80 7.17
C GLY A 24 35.33 35.75 6.37
N ASN A 25 34.68 34.83 7.07
CA ASN A 25 33.54 34.10 6.54
C ASN A 25 32.55 35.16 6.05
N LEU A 26 32.55 35.40 4.74
CA LEU A 26 31.42 35.95 4.02
C LEU A 26 30.27 34.95 4.23
N LEU A 27 29.55 35.11 5.34
CA LEU A 27 28.20 34.60 5.50
C LEU A 27 27.40 35.30 4.40
N SER A 28 27.26 34.59 3.27
CA SER A 28 26.31 34.93 2.23
C SER A 28 24.97 35.12 2.94
N ALA A 29 24.42 36.33 2.87
CA ALA A 29 23.10 36.63 3.43
C ALA A 29 22.11 35.63 2.80
N GLU A 30 21.64 34.68 3.60
CA GLU A 30 20.69 33.68 3.14
C GLU A 30 19.39 34.39 2.77
N PRO A 31 18.76 34.00 1.65
CA PRO A 31 17.47 34.56 1.27
C PRO A 31 16.47 34.29 2.40
N GLU A 32 15.97 35.35 3.01
CA GLU A 32 14.97 35.29 4.08
C GLU A 32 13.78 34.44 3.61
N GLY A 33 13.51 33.31 4.29
CA GLY A 33 12.28 32.55 4.11
C GLY A 33 12.39 31.06 3.77
N TYR A 34 13.59 30.47 3.69
CA TYR A 34 13.76 29.03 3.48
C TYR A 34 14.44 28.35 4.67
N ILE A 35 13.89 27.22 5.10
CA ILE A 35 14.44 26.38 6.17
C ILE A 35 14.88 25.03 5.60
N ASP A 36 15.84 24.41 6.27
CA ASP A 36 16.25 23.04 5.95
C ASP A 36 15.15 22.08 6.42
N CYS A 37 14.71 21.22 5.50
CA CYS A 37 13.57 20.33 5.67
C CYS A 37 14.04 18.90 5.49
N PRO A 38 14.55 18.24 6.55
CA PRO A 38 14.91 16.83 6.45
C PRO A 38 13.66 16.03 6.07
N LEU A 39 13.84 15.03 5.21
CA LEU A 39 12.75 14.15 4.76
C LEU A 39 12.06 13.50 5.96
N CYS A 40 12.84 13.14 6.98
CA CYS A 40 12.33 12.64 8.24
C CYS A 40 12.43 13.73 9.31
N ALA A 41 11.33 14.04 9.98
CA ALA A 41 11.32 15.03 11.07
C ALA A 41 12.20 14.61 12.28
N ASN A 42 12.57 13.32 12.35
CA ASN A 42 13.41 12.77 13.41
C ASN A 42 14.57 11.97 12.82
N GLU A 43 15.78 12.53 12.91
CA GLU A 43 17.04 11.94 12.41
C GLU A 43 17.45 10.64 13.11
N THR A 44 16.79 10.26 14.21
CA THR A 44 17.09 9.01 14.93
C THR A 44 16.44 7.76 14.32
N PHE A 45 15.49 7.93 13.40
CA PHE A 45 14.82 6.81 12.73
C PHE A 45 15.44 6.59 11.34
N GLY A 46 15.92 5.37 11.09
CA GLY A 46 16.57 5.02 9.83
C GLY A 46 15.61 5.08 8.64
N VAL A 47 16.14 5.47 7.48
CA VAL A 47 15.39 5.49 6.22
C VAL A 47 15.20 4.06 5.75
N TYR A 48 13.95 3.65 5.52
CA TYR A 48 13.70 2.41 4.80
C TYR A 48 13.97 2.67 3.31
N THR A 49 14.84 1.86 2.69
CA THR A 49 15.23 1.99 1.27
C THR A 49 14.10 1.69 0.27
N TYR A 50 12.90 1.36 0.75
CA TYR A 50 11.76 1.03 -0.07
C TYR A 50 10.90 2.28 -0.29
N GLY A 51 10.83 2.74 -1.54
CA GLY A 51 10.06 3.92 -1.92
C GLY A 51 10.85 4.80 -2.88
N THR A 52 10.13 5.50 -3.76
CA THR A 52 10.73 6.47 -4.68
C THR A 52 9.90 7.74 -4.76
N PHE A 53 10.57 8.89 -4.88
CA PHE A 53 9.94 10.17 -5.12
C PHE A 53 10.06 10.55 -6.58
N ILE A 54 9.04 11.22 -7.10
CA ILE A 54 9.15 11.96 -8.35
C ILE A 54 9.58 13.38 -7.98
N ALA A 55 10.83 13.71 -8.31
CA ALA A 55 11.40 15.05 -8.24
C ALA A 55 11.52 15.64 -9.65
N ASP A 56 11.81 16.94 -9.75
CA ASP A 56 12.03 17.61 -11.03
C ASP A 56 13.23 17.02 -11.81
N SER A 57 14.18 16.42 -11.10
CA SER A 57 15.34 15.71 -11.66
C SER A 57 15.05 14.27 -12.09
N GLY A 58 13.86 13.74 -11.80
CA GLY A 58 13.46 12.37 -12.08
C GLY A 58 13.02 11.60 -10.85
N VAL A 59 13.04 10.27 -10.94
CA VAL A 59 12.68 9.37 -9.84
C VAL A 59 13.90 9.17 -8.93
N VAL A 60 13.79 9.50 -7.65
CA VAL A 60 14.87 9.33 -6.65
C VAL A 60 14.44 8.36 -5.55
N SER A 61 15.37 7.58 -5.01
CA SER A 61 15.09 6.67 -3.89
C SER A 61 14.86 7.39 -2.57
N CYS A 62 14.24 6.73 -1.60
CA CYS A 62 14.12 7.24 -0.23
C CYS A 62 15.46 7.62 0.40
N GLN A 63 16.50 6.81 0.17
CA GLN A 63 17.84 7.06 0.68
C GLN A 63 18.44 8.32 0.04
N GLU A 64 18.38 8.43 -1.29
CA GLU A 64 18.87 9.63 -1.99
C GLU A 64 18.10 10.89 -1.59
N ALA A 65 16.77 10.81 -1.41
CA ALA A 65 15.95 11.93 -0.98
C ALA A 65 16.21 12.34 0.49
N PHE A 66 16.59 11.38 1.34
CA PHE A 66 17.01 11.66 2.71
C PHE A 66 18.40 12.28 2.78
N ASP A 67 19.33 11.78 1.96
CA ASP A 67 20.71 12.28 1.87
C ASP A 67 20.78 13.66 1.16
N THR A 68 19.67 14.11 0.56
CA THR A 68 19.58 15.41 -0.10
C THR A 68 19.10 16.47 0.89
N ASP A 69 19.95 17.47 1.14
CA ASP A 69 19.57 18.68 1.87
C ASP A 69 18.55 19.51 1.07
N ILE A 70 17.27 19.36 1.40
CA ILE A 70 16.17 20.09 0.75
C ILE A 70 15.81 21.32 1.59
N ARG A 71 15.83 22.49 0.94
CA ARG A 71 15.43 23.78 1.54
C ARG A 71 14.08 24.20 0.99
N LEU A 72 13.09 24.37 1.86
CA LEU A 72 11.72 24.73 1.49
C LEU A 72 11.21 25.90 2.35
N PRO A 73 10.16 26.61 1.89
CA PRO A 73 9.40 27.48 2.76
C PRO A 73 8.85 26.69 3.98
N PRO A 74 8.79 27.29 5.17
CA PRO A 74 8.33 26.61 6.39
C PRO A 74 6.99 25.88 6.25
N GLU A 75 6.04 26.48 5.53
CA GLU A 75 4.71 25.92 5.26
C GLU A 75 4.73 24.64 4.41
N ASN A 76 5.78 24.43 3.60
CA ASN A 76 5.93 23.26 2.74
C ASN A 76 6.75 22.15 3.43
N CYS A 77 7.45 22.47 4.51
CA CYS A 77 8.30 21.54 5.25
C CYS A 77 7.47 20.39 5.86
N THR A 78 6.31 20.72 6.44
CA THR A 78 5.39 19.72 7.00
C THR A 78 4.86 18.77 5.93
N ALA A 79 4.48 19.28 4.76
CA ALA A 79 3.99 18.44 3.67
C ALA A 79 5.10 17.51 3.13
N TRP A 80 6.33 18.00 3.06
CA TRP A 80 7.50 17.20 2.70
C TRP A 80 7.76 16.08 3.71
N GLN A 81 7.72 16.40 5.00
CA GLN A 81 7.93 15.43 6.08
C GLN A 81 6.81 14.39 6.15
N SER A 82 5.54 14.79 6.01
CA SER A 82 4.43 13.83 5.91
C SER A 82 4.61 12.89 4.72
N ARG A 83 5.13 13.39 3.60
CA ARG A 83 5.45 12.53 2.46
C ARG A 83 6.62 11.59 2.75
N GLY A 84 7.63 12.02 3.52
CA GLY A 84 8.71 11.16 4.00
C GLY A 84 8.22 10.08 4.98
N GLU A 85 7.29 10.42 5.85
CA GLU A 85 6.61 9.48 6.73
C GLU A 85 5.79 8.46 5.93
N ASP A 86 5.04 8.91 4.93
CA ASP A 86 4.18 8.05 4.11
C ASP A 86 4.97 7.15 3.15
N VAL A 87 5.96 7.72 2.45
CA VAL A 87 6.69 7.02 1.38
C VAL A 87 7.91 6.28 1.92
N CYS A 88 8.63 6.87 2.88
CA CYS A 88 9.92 6.37 3.36
C CYS A 88 9.92 5.92 4.82
N ARG A 89 8.77 6.00 5.49
CA ARG A 89 8.55 5.54 6.86
C ARG A 89 9.46 6.18 7.91
N CYS A 90 9.72 7.46 7.73
CA CYS A 90 10.58 8.31 8.57
C CYS A 90 10.27 8.35 10.07
N ALA A 91 9.09 7.93 10.52
CA ALA A 91 8.65 8.04 11.91
C ALA A 91 8.16 6.70 12.50
N ALA A 92 8.35 5.58 11.81
CA ALA A 92 8.01 4.29 12.39
C ALA A 92 9.10 3.92 13.42
N GLU A 93 8.72 3.83 14.71
CA GLU A 93 9.50 3.04 15.66
C GLU A 93 9.84 1.70 14.98
N PRO A 94 11.10 1.22 15.05
CA PRO A 94 11.44 -0.06 14.45
C PRO A 94 10.41 -1.06 14.98
N PRO A 95 9.64 -1.74 14.10
CA PRO A 95 8.56 -2.59 14.57
C PRO A 95 9.17 -3.53 15.60
N GLU A 96 8.64 -3.49 16.83
CA GLU A 96 8.84 -4.59 17.76
C GLU A 96 8.55 -5.87 16.99
N ASN A 97 9.26 -6.96 17.30
CA ASN A 97 9.46 -8.25 16.62
C ASN A 97 8.19 -8.97 16.06
N HIS A 98 7.34 -8.23 15.39
CA HIS A 98 5.90 -8.40 15.21
C HIS A 98 5.54 -7.83 13.83
N ASP A 99 6.39 -8.12 12.85
CA ASP A 99 6.13 -7.84 11.44
C ASP A 99 4.95 -8.70 11.00
N CYS A 100 3.76 -8.10 10.96
CA CYS A 100 2.70 -8.72 10.20
C CYS A 100 3.13 -8.80 8.74
N LYS A 101 3.28 -10.03 8.25
CA LYS A 101 3.56 -10.34 6.84
C LYS A 101 2.30 -10.82 6.18
N LEU A 102 2.10 -10.42 4.93
CA LEU A 102 0.99 -10.86 4.11
C LEU A 102 1.04 -12.37 3.87
N CYS A 103 2.23 -12.96 3.71
CA CYS A 103 2.37 -14.41 3.66
C CYS A 103 2.68 -14.95 5.07
N ASP A 104 1.85 -15.86 5.56
CA ASP A 104 1.90 -16.42 6.92
C ASP A 104 3.14 -17.30 7.17
N ASP A 105 3.65 -17.93 6.12
CA ASP A 105 4.92 -18.67 6.08
C ASP A 105 6.16 -17.76 6.18
N GLY A 106 5.96 -16.44 6.17
CA GLY A 106 7.02 -15.43 6.15
C GLY A 106 7.72 -15.30 4.79
N GLY A 107 7.18 -15.95 3.76
CA GLY A 107 7.64 -15.92 2.37
C GLY A 107 7.56 -14.52 1.75
N SER A 108 8.22 -14.38 0.60
CA SER A 108 8.19 -13.13 -0.17
C SER A 108 6.93 -13.07 -1.03
N LEU A 109 6.39 -11.88 -1.19
CA LEU A 109 5.34 -11.63 -2.17
C LEU A 109 5.84 -11.94 -3.59
N PRO A 110 4.99 -12.47 -4.49
CA PRO A 110 5.36 -12.63 -5.88
C PRO A 110 5.74 -11.28 -6.50
N GLU A 111 6.84 -11.25 -7.23
CA GLU A 111 7.37 -10.02 -7.82
C GLU A 111 6.38 -9.42 -8.83
N GLY A 112 6.10 -8.13 -8.72
CA GLY A 112 5.16 -7.44 -9.61
C GLY A 112 3.69 -7.82 -9.42
N ALA A 113 3.34 -8.57 -8.37
CA ALA A 113 1.94 -8.85 -8.05
C ALA A 113 1.19 -7.53 -7.83
N LEU A 114 0.26 -7.23 -8.74
CA LEU A 114 -0.79 -6.28 -8.47
C LEU A 114 -1.66 -6.89 -7.38
N ALA A 115 -1.95 -6.11 -6.35
CA ALA A 115 -3.02 -6.51 -5.46
C ALA A 115 -4.29 -6.59 -6.30
N ALA A 116 -5.22 -7.45 -5.90
CA ALA A 116 -6.57 -7.41 -6.44
C ALA A 116 -7.35 -6.18 -5.91
N ILE A 117 -6.68 -5.03 -5.78
CA ILE A 117 -7.25 -3.70 -5.59
C ILE A 117 -6.68 -2.84 -6.71
N PRO A 118 -7.51 -2.24 -7.58
CA PRO A 118 -7.02 -1.43 -8.69
C PRO A 118 -6.08 -0.31 -8.24
N GLY A 119 -4.89 -0.25 -8.86
CA GLY A 119 -3.88 0.77 -8.58
C GLY A 119 -3.01 0.50 -7.35
N THR A 120 -3.21 -0.61 -6.63
CA THR A 120 -2.41 -0.95 -5.44
C THR A 120 -1.49 -2.13 -5.70
N PHE A 121 -0.22 -2.01 -5.31
CA PHE A 121 0.76 -3.09 -5.37
C PHE A 121 0.75 -3.92 -4.10
N CYS A 122 1.03 -5.22 -4.20
CA CYS A 122 1.13 -6.08 -3.01
C CYS A 122 2.23 -5.63 -2.03
N ALA A 123 3.33 -5.08 -2.55
CA ALA A 123 4.36 -4.48 -1.70
C ALA A 123 3.82 -3.32 -0.85
N GLN A 124 2.90 -2.52 -1.38
CA GLN A 124 2.22 -1.46 -0.62
C GLN A 124 1.29 -2.06 0.43
N LEU A 125 0.56 -3.13 0.12
CA LEU A 125 -0.28 -3.80 1.12
C LEU A 125 0.53 -4.48 2.22
N GLN A 126 1.73 -4.98 1.92
CA GLN A 126 2.66 -5.47 2.94
C GLN A 126 3.14 -4.33 3.86
N VAL A 127 3.32 -3.13 3.32
CA VAL A 127 3.58 -1.94 4.13
C VAL A 127 2.44 -1.65 5.07
N ASP A 128 1.22 -1.62 4.55
CA ASP A 128 0.02 -1.36 5.33
C ASP A 128 -0.25 -2.45 6.38
N ALA A 129 -0.01 -3.72 6.04
CA ALA A 129 -0.15 -4.85 6.95
C ALA A 129 0.84 -4.77 8.12
N THR A 130 2.09 -4.39 7.86
CA THR A 130 3.08 -4.20 8.93
C THR A 130 2.74 -3.00 9.82
N ARG A 131 2.04 -1.98 9.30
CA ARG A 131 1.57 -0.82 10.07
C ARG A 131 0.39 -1.19 10.98
N ASP A 132 -0.57 -1.94 10.46
CA ASP A 132 -1.71 -2.40 11.23
C ASP A 132 -1.25 -3.48 12.22
N PHE A 133 -1.37 -3.19 13.52
CA PHE A 133 -0.88 -4.03 14.63
C PHE A 133 -1.28 -5.52 14.54
N GLN A 134 -0.61 -6.36 15.36
CA GLN A 134 -0.76 -7.82 15.36
C GLN A 134 -2.20 -8.35 15.42
N ASP A 135 -3.11 -7.64 16.09
CA ASP A 135 -4.50 -8.05 16.26
C ASP A 135 -5.23 -8.21 14.93
N ARG A 136 -4.76 -7.52 13.88
CA ARG A 136 -5.34 -7.55 12.53
C ARG A 136 -4.54 -8.40 11.54
N CYS A 137 -3.42 -8.97 11.96
CA CYS A 137 -2.58 -9.72 11.05
C CYS A 137 -3.28 -10.94 10.39
N PRO A 138 -4.10 -11.71 11.13
CA PRO A 138 -4.87 -12.79 10.51
C PRO A 138 -5.79 -12.30 9.38
N ILE A 139 -6.38 -11.11 9.54
CA ILE A 139 -7.23 -10.50 8.52
C ILE A 139 -6.41 -10.15 7.28
N TRP A 140 -5.28 -9.46 7.46
CA TRP A 140 -4.36 -9.09 6.37
C TRP A 140 -3.88 -10.30 5.59
N GLN A 141 -3.42 -11.34 6.29
CA GLN A 141 -2.94 -12.59 5.68
C GLN A 141 -4.05 -13.25 4.85
N GLN A 142 -5.22 -13.45 5.45
CA GLN A 142 -6.25 -14.30 4.84
C GLN A 142 -7.08 -13.60 3.76
N THR A 143 -7.04 -12.26 3.71
CA THR A 143 -7.63 -11.46 2.63
C THR A 143 -6.55 -11.03 1.65
N MET A 144 -5.87 -9.92 1.93
CA MET A 144 -4.90 -9.27 1.06
C MET A 144 -3.72 -10.16 0.71
N GLY A 145 -3.22 -10.96 1.66
CA GLY A 145 -2.14 -11.92 1.39
C GLY A 145 -2.53 -12.94 0.33
N ASN A 146 -3.71 -13.55 0.48
CA ASN A 146 -4.23 -14.49 -0.51
C ASN A 146 -4.49 -13.83 -1.87
N TYR A 147 -5.01 -12.60 -1.90
CA TYR A 147 -5.17 -11.84 -3.16
C TYR A 147 -3.84 -11.50 -3.83
N CYS A 148 -2.79 -11.38 -3.03
CA CYS A 148 -1.43 -11.18 -3.49
C CYS A 148 -0.71 -12.49 -3.87
N GLY A 149 -1.40 -13.63 -3.84
CA GLY A 149 -0.86 -14.91 -4.24
C GLY A 149 -0.11 -15.66 -3.13
N CYS A 150 -0.16 -15.19 -1.88
CA CYS A 150 0.25 -16.02 -0.75
C CYS A 150 -0.71 -17.22 -0.62
N ASN A 151 -0.21 -18.35 -0.13
CA ASN A 151 -1.00 -19.55 0.11
C ASN A 151 -1.31 -19.68 1.61
N ASN A 152 -1.97 -18.66 2.18
CA ASN A 152 -2.21 -18.62 3.61
C ASN A 152 -3.35 -19.55 3.99
N THR A 153 -3.24 -20.14 5.19
CA THR A 153 -4.30 -21.03 5.67
C THR A 153 -5.57 -20.24 5.94
N TYR A 154 -6.70 -20.74 5.44
CA TYR A 154 -8.00 -20.10 5.66
C TYR A 154 -8.56 -20.47 7.04
N ASP A 155 -8.97 -19.45 7.79
CA ASP A 155 -9.75 -19.52 9.01
C ASP A 155 -11.21 -19.20 8.67
N ALA A 156 -12.13 -20.06 9.11
CA ALA A 156 -13.56 -19.88 8.95
C ALA A 156 -14.10 -18.64 9.67
N SER A 157 -13.32 -18.02 10.56
CA SER A 157 -13.66 -16.75 11.22
C SER A 157 -13.61 -15.54 10.29
N ILE A 158 -12.88 -15.63 9.16
CA ILE A 158 -12.77 -14.54 8.19
C ILE A 158 -14.05 -14.43 7.37
N CYS A 159 -14.58 -13.22 7.30
CA CYS A 159 -15.68 -12.87 6.43
C CYS A 159 -15.28 -13.01 4.97
N ARG A 160 -16.11 -13.72 4.20
CA ARG A 160 -16.07 -13.74 2.73
C ARG A 160 -17.33 -13.11 2.19
N ILE A 161 -17.21 -12.15 1.27
CA ILE A 161 -18.37 -11.53 0.63
C ILE A 161 -19.12 -12.56 -0.22
N CYS A 162 -18.39 -13.46 -0.86
CA CYS A 162 -18.97 -14.53 -1.67
C CYS A 162 -19.12 -15.81 -0.88
N THR A 163 -20.31 -16.41 -0.96
CA THR A 163 -20.58 -17.74 -0.44
C THR A 163 -19.96 -18.84 -1.33
N GLU A 164 -19.87 -20.07 -0.83
CA GLU A 164 -19.40 -21.20 -1.64
C GLU A 164 -20.20 -21.36 -2.93
N GLY A 165 -19.51 -21.68 -4.04
CA GLY A 165 -20.12 -21.79 -5.37
C GLY A 165 -20.16 -20.48 -6.17
N TYR A 166 -19.64 -19.39 -5.61
CA TYR A 166 -19.44 -18.14 -6.33
C TYR A 166 -17.97 -17.86 -6.58
N LYS A 167 -17.69 -17.24 -7.73
CA LYS A 167 -16.38 -16.69 -8.07
C LYS A 167 -16.32 -15.26 -7.56
N PHE A 168 -15.35 -15.00 -6.69
CA PHE A 168 -15.02 -13.67 -6.21
C PHE A 168 -13.92 -13.05 -7.09
N ASP A 169 -14.14 -11.82 -7.55
CA ASP A 169 -13.10 -11.01 -8.18
C ASP A 169 -12.77 -9.83 -7.25
N PRO A 170 -11.64 -9.87 -6.52
CA PRO A 170 -11.34 -8.81 -5.58
C PRO A 170 -11.05 -7.47 -6.29
N ALA A 171 -10.60 -7.50 -7.55
CA ALA A 171 -10.26 -6.31 -8.33
C ALA A 171 -11.48 -5.60 -8.90
N LYS A 172 -12.66 -6.26 -8.91
CA LYS A 172 -13.91 -5.68 -9.40
C LYS A 172 -14.28 -4.44 -8.58
N VAL A 173 -14.57 -3.34 -9.28
CA VAL A 173 -14.98 -2.07 -8.68
C VAL A 173 -16.51 -1.99 -8.68
N VAL A 174 -17.08 -1.60 -7.54
CA VAL A 174 -18.52 -1.47 -7.31
C VAL A 174 -18.83 -0.14 -6.60
N ASP A 175 -20.10 0.21 -6.52
CA ASP A 175 -20.55 1.40 -5.78
C ASP A 175 -20.57 1.10 -4.28
N GLY A 176 -19.86 1.92 -3.50
CA GLY A 176 -19.82 1.89 -2.04
C GLY A 176 -21.05 2.52 -1.39
N LEU A 177 -21.14 2.43 -0.06
CA LEU A 177 -22.29 2.94 0.72
C LEU A 177 -22.47 4.46 0.65
N ASP A 178 -21.41 5.19 0.32
CA ASP A 178 -21.33 6.64 0.25
C ASP A 178 -21.31 7.18 -1.20
N ASN A 179 -21.75 6.36 -2.17
CA ASN A 179 -21.63 6.62 -3.61
C ASN A 179 -20.17 6.81 -4.09
N SER A 180 -19.17 6.42 -3.31
CA SER A 180 -17.80 6.27 -3.80
C SER A 180 -17.64 4.97 -4.58
N THR A 181 -16.59 4.82 -5.36
CA THR A 181 -16.23 3.53 -5.99
C THR A 181 -15.21 2.81 -5.13
N ILE A 182 -15.43 1.52 -4.88
CA ILE A 182 -14.54 0.69 -4.06
C ILE A 182 -14.38 -0.70 -4.66
N SER A 183 -13.21 -1.33 -4.48
CA SER A 183 -13.01 -2.70 -4.96
C SER A 183 -13.59 -3.73 -3.99
N CYS A 184 -14.04 -4.86 -4.54
CA CYS A 184 -14.57 -5.98 -3.79
C CYS A 184 -13.58 -6.53 -2.76
N GLY A 185 -12.29 -6.59 -3.08
CA GLY A 185 -11.23 -6.99 -2.14
C GLY A 185 -11.11 -6.03 -0.95
N ARG A 186 -11.26 -4.73 -1.18
CA ARG A 186 -11.22 -3.73 -0.10
C ARG A 186 -12.49 -3.78 0.75
N LEU A 187 -13.65 -4.03 0.15
CA LEU A 187 -14.89 -4.28 0.87
C LEU A 187 -14.80 -5.52 1.77
N GLU A 188 -14.24 -6.62 1.29
CA GLU A 188 -14.10 -7.85 2.09
C GLU A 188 -13.16 -7.62 3.29
N PHE A 189 -12.06 -6.90 3.08
CA PHE A 189 -11.18 -6.49 4.17
C PHE A 189 -11.88 -5.58 5.18
N SER A 190 -12.63 -4.57 4.72
CA SER A 190 -13.43 -3.70 5.58
C SER A 190 -14.48 -4.47 6.37
N ALA A 191 -15.12 -5.48 5.77
CA ALA A 191 -16.09 -6.34 6.45
C ALA A 191 -15.47 -7.13 7.62
N ASN A 192 -14.20 -7.53 7.49
CA ASN A 192 -13.45 -8.21 8.54
C ASN A 192 -12.97 -7.28 9.67
N LEU A 193 -12.75 -5.99 9.36
CA LEU A 193 -12.40 -4.98 10.36
C LEU A 193 -13.61 -4.42 11.11
N ALA A 194 -14.82 -4.58 10.56
CA ALA A 194 -16.02 -4.02 11.13
C ALA A 194 -16.37 -4.74 12.44
N SER A 195 -16.37 -3.98 13.54
CA SER A 195 -16.80 -4.46 14.86
C SER A 195 -18.24 -4.03 15.15
N GLY A 196 -19.05 -4.90 15.75
CA GLY A 196 -20.41 -4.59 16.22
C GLY A 196 -21.51 -5.11 15.29
N ASP A 197 -22.62 -4.37 15.20
CA ASP A 197 -23.85 -4.78 14.49
C ASP A 197 -23.75 -4.72 12.96
N PHE A 198 -22.70 -4.08 12.43
CA PHE A 198 -22.45 -3.98 10.99
C PHE A 198 -21.32 -4.95 10.63
N GLY A 199 -21.65 -6.24 10.60
CA GLY A 199 -20.68 -7.31 10.45
C GLY A 199 -20.62 -7.88 9.05
N CYS A 200 -20.01 -9.06 8.95
CA CYS A 200 -19.87 -9.79 7.69
C CYS A 200 -21.18 -9.96 6.93
N ARG A 201 -22.26 -10.24 7.66
CA ARG A 201 -23.58 -10.55 7.08
C ARG A 201 -24.18 -9.36 6.34
N GLU A 202 -24.02 -8.16 6.87
CA GLU A 202 -24.48 -6.92 6.24
C GLU A 202 -23.70 -6.66 4.95
N TYR A 203 -22.37 -6.83 4.97
CA TYR A 203 -21.55 -6.70 3.76
C TYR A 203 -21.90 -7.74 2.70
N GLN A 204 -22.10 -9.01 3.10
CA GLN A 204 -22.58 -10.06 2.20
C GLN A 204 -23.91 -9.66 1.56
N PHE A 205 -24.90 -9.24 2.36
CA PHE A 205 -26.22 -8.86 1.86
C PHE A 205 -26.17 -7.72 0.84
N ILE A 206 -25.32 -6.73 1.05
CA ILE A 206 -25.22 -5.54 0.20
C ILE A 206 -24.39 -5.80 -1.07
N PHE A 207 -23.28 -6.52 -0.93
CA PHE A 207 -22.24 -6.59 -1.96
C PHE A 207 -22.10 -7.95 -2.65
N GLU A 208 -22.72 -9.03 -2.16
CA GLU A 208 -22.61 -10.37 -2.78
C GLU A 208 -23.02 -10.32 -4.26
N SER A 209 -24.19 -9.75 -4.58
CA SER A 209 -24.67 -9.66 -5.97
C SER A 209 -23.78 -8.81 -6.90
N GLN A 210 -22.97 -7.91 -6.32
CA GLN A 210 -22.10 -7.02 -7.08
C GLN A 210 -20.69 -7.61 -7.24
N CYS A 211 -20.19 -8.29 -6.21
CA CYS A 211 -18.82 -8.82 -6.14
C CYS A 211 -18.69 -10.29 -6.54
N CYS A 212 -19.81 -11.03 -6.58
CA CYS A 212 -19.81 -12.47 -6.75
C CYS A 212 -20.49 -12.86 -8.06
N GLU A 213 -19.81 -13.67 -8.86
CA GLU A 213 -20.37 -14.27 -10.06
C GLU A 213 -20.70 -15.72 -9.77
N LYS A 214 -21.92 -16.14 -10.06
CA LYS A 214 -22.31 -17.54 -9.88
C LYS A 214 -21.45 -18.41 -10.81
N ILE A 215 -20.78 -19.42 -10.25
CA ILE A 215 -20.09 -20.40 -11.08
C ILE A 215 -21.19 -21.21 -11.75
N GLU A 216 -21.39 -20.99 -13.05
CA GLU A 216 -22.19 -21.91 -13.85
C GLU A 216 -21.45 -23.24 -13.83
N GLU A 217 -21.92 -24.18 -13.02
CA GLU A 217 -21.48 -25.57 -13.12
C GLU A 217 -21.74 -25.99 -14.56
N ALA A 218 -20.66 -26.15 -15.33
CA ALA A 218 -20.75 -26.71 -16.66
C ALA A 218 -21.47 -28.04 -16.51
N LEU A 219 -22.72 -28.10 -16.97
CA LEU A 219 -23.48 -29.34 -16.98
C LEU A 219 -22.57 -30.36 -17.67
N PRO A 220 -22.28 -31.51 -17.03
CA PRO A 220 -21.40 -32.51 -17.62
C PRO A 220 -21.93 -32.79 -19.02
N ASP A 221 -21.09 -32.59 -20.04
CA ASP A 221 -21.49 -32.75 -21.43
C ASP A 221 -21.81 -34.24 -21.67
N ILE A 222 -23.09 -34.57 -21.50
CA ILE A 222 -23.62 -35.90 -21.71
C ILE A 222 -23.69 -36.24 -23.21
N SER A 223 -23.29 -35.33 -24.12
CA SER A 223 -23.37 -35.56 -25.57
C SER A 223 -22.29 -36.50 -26.12
N GLY A 224 -21.31 -36.91 -25.31
CA GLY A 224 -20.15 -37.71 -25.74
C GLY A 224 -20.33 -39.24 -25.82
N THR A 225 -21.42 -39.84 -25.34
CA THR A 225 -21.57 -41.31 -25.28
C THR A 225 -22.76 -41.87 -26.06
N THR A 226 -23.00 -41.34 -27.25
CA THR A 226 -23.61 -42.14 -28.34
C THR A 226 -22.55 -42.98 -29.06
N GLY A 227 -21.64 -43.59 -28.28
CA GLY A 227 -20.85 -44.72 -28.74
C GLY A 227 -21.76 -45.93 -28.84
N ALA A 228 -22.27 -46.17 -30.05
CA ALA A 228 -23.07 -47.33 -30.38
C ALA A 228 -22.31 -48.64 -30.04
N SER A 229 -22.56 -49.20 -28.86
CA SER A 229 -22.44 -50.63 -28.54
C SER A 229 -22.73 -50.84 -27.06
N VAL A 230 -23.97 -51.20 -26.73
CA VAL A 230 -24.37 -52.31 -25.84
C VAL A 230 -25.89 -52.15 -25.68
N MET A 231 -26.62 -52.68 -26.65
CA MET A 231 -27.87 -53.35 -26.30
C MET A 231 -27.48 -54.49 -25.38
N MET A 232 -27.94 -54.49 -24.14
CA MET A 232 -28.43 -55.67 -23.40
C MET A 232 -28.35 -55.42 -21.89
N ILE A 233 -29.51 -55.67 -21.26
CA ILE A 233 -29.72 -55.99 -19.85
C ILE A 233 -29.93 -54.78 -18.93
N GLY A 234 -31.17 -54.65 -18.44
CA GLY A 234 -31.38 -54.22 -17.06
C GLY A 234 -32.53 -53.27 -16.81
N SER A 235 -33.74 -53.60 -17.26
CA SER A 235 -34.94 -53.15 -16.53
C SER A 235 -34.83 -53.58 -15.05
N VAL A 236 -35.48 -52.83 -14.14
CA VAL A 236 -35.49 -52.93 -12.65
C VAL A 236 -34.55 -51.87 -12.06
N VAL A 237 -35.01 -50.72 -11.55
CA VAL A 237 -35.89 -50.53 -10.39
C VAL A 237 -36.71 -49.23 -10.56
N VAL A 238 -38.01 -49.37 -10.74
CA VAL A 238 -39.00 -48.31 -10.47
C VAL A 238 -39.91 -48.87 -9.38
N ALA A 239 -40.26 -48.02 -8.41
CA ALA A 239 -41.20 -48.23 -7.30
C ALA A 239 -40.65 -48.84 -6.01
N ALA A 240 -40.11 -47.99 -5.14
CA ALA A 240 -40.38 -48.05 -3.70
C ALA A 240 -39.92 -46.73 -3.08
N PHE A 241 -40.83 -45.79 -2.80
CA PHE A 241 -40.79 -44.84 -1.67
C PHE A 241 -42.02 -43.94 -1.78
N GLY A 242 -43.17 -44.49 -1.40
CA GLY A 242 -44.44 -43.80 -1.45
C GLY A 242 -45.42 -44.29 -0.38
N VAL A 243 -44.94 -44.67 0.81
CA VAL A 243 -45.78 -44.81 2.02
C VAL A 243 -44.88 -44.72 3.26
N LEU A 244 -44.73 -43.53 3.86
CA LEU A 244 -44.66 -43.40 5.33
C LEU A 244 -44.86 -41.93 5.74
N ASN A 245 -45.72 -41.71 6.73
CA ASN A 245 -46.03 -40.47 7.47
C ASN A 245 -47.34 -39.74 7.12
N MET A 246 -48.45 -40.48 7.27
CA MET A 246 -49.55 -40.00 8.11
C MET A 246 -49.66 -40.96 9.31
N LEU A 247 -49.09 -40.56 10.45
CA LEU A 247 -49.45 -40.95 11.82
C LEU A 247 -48.33 -40.49 12.77
N LEU A 248 -48.39 -39.22 13.16
CA LEU A 248 -48.06 -38.69 14.49
C LEU A 248 -48.58 -37.25 14.58
#